data_AF-K7UJ73-F1
#
_entry.id   AF-K7UJ73-F1
#
_cell.length_a   1.000
_cell.length_b   1.000
_cell.length_c   1.000
_cell.angle_alpha   90.00
_cell.angle_beta   90.00
_cell.angle_gamma   90.00
#
_symmetry.space_group_name_H-M   'P 1'
#
loop_
_entity.id
_entity.type
_entity.pdbx_description
1 polymer ?
#
loop_
_entity_poly.entity_id
_entity_poly.type
_entity_poly.pdbx_seq_one_letter_code
_entity_poly.pdbx_strand_id
1 'polypeptide(L)'
;MLIFGGVQLLLSFIPDFHDMAWLSVVAAAMSFSYAFIGLGLGLARTIANGTIKGSITGVRMRTPMQKVWRVSQAIGDIAFAYPYSLILLEIQDTLKSPPAENKTMKRASMISILVTTFFYLCCGCLGYAAFGSDAPGNLLTGFGLYGPYWLIDFANACIILHLLGGYQVYSQPIFQFAERLLAERFPDSGFVNGGSYTVRFACLRACRVNPLRVCLRTLYVASTTAVAVALPYFNEVLALLGALSFWPLAIYFPVEMYFIQRNVRRWSARWVVLQTFSVVCLLVSAFALVGSIEGLISKKLG
;
A
#
# COMPACT_ATOMS: atom_id res chain seq x y z
N MET A 1 -2.73 -15.81 7.68
CA MET A 1 -2.12 -14.68 8.41
C MET A 1 -0.91 -15.09 9.24
N LEU A 2 -1.01 -16.07 10.14
CA LEU A 2 0.14 -16.49 10.96
C LEU A 2 1.35 -16.99 10.14
N ILE A 3 1.12 -17.82 9.12
CA ILE A 3 2.21 -18.27 8.21
C ILE A 3 2.84 -17.08 7.48
N PHE A 4 2.01 -16.15 6.98
CA PHE A 4 2.49 -14.92 6.35
C PHE A 4 3.36 -14.11 7.32
N GLY A 5 2.89 -13.89 8.56
CA GLY A 5 3.67 -13.23 9.61
C GLY A 5 4.98 -13.95 9.93
N GLY A 6 4.99 -15.28 9.98
CA GLY A 6 6.21 -16.08 10.16
C GLY A 6 7.23 -15.87 9.03
N VAL A 7 6.77 -15.87 7.77
CA VAL A 7 7.63 -15.57 6.61
C VAL A 7 8.13 -14.12 6.66
N GLN A 8 7.27 -13.16 7.03
CA GLN A 8 7.67 -11.76 7.19
C GLN A 8 8.70 -11.57 8.28
N LEU A 9 8.63 -12.34 9.37
CA LEU A 9 9.63 -12.32 10.42
C LEU A 9 10.99 -12.77 9.88
N LEU A 10 11.03 -13.87 9.11
CA LEU A 10 12.27 -14.34 8.49
C LEU A 10 12.84 -13.30 7.51
N LEU A 11 11.99 -12.76 6.63
CA LEU A 11 12.39 -11.74 5.65
C LEU A 11 12.77 -10.40 6.30
N SER A 12 12.22 -10.08 7.48
CA SER A 12 12.52 -8.84 8.19
C SER A 12 13.99 -8.73 8.56
N PHE A 13 14.74 -9.83 8.62
CA PHE A 13 16.18 -9.84 8.91
C PHE A 13 17.07 -9.43 7.72
N ILE A 14 16.50 -9.18 6.54
CA ILE A 14 17.26 -8.60 5.42
C ILE A 14 17.81 -7.22 5.86
N PRO A 15 19.07 -6.88 5.52
CA PRO A 15 19.78 -5.77 6.16
C PRO A 15 19.32 -4.38 5.71
N ASP A 16 19.08 -4.20 4.42
CA ASP A 16 18.82 -2.90 3.81
C ASP A 16 17.99 -2.99 2.50
N PHE A 17 17.56 -1.84 2.00
CA PHE A 17 16.81 -1.72 0.74
C PHE A 17 17.58 -2.25 -0.47
N HIS A 18 18.91 -2.14 -0.46
CA HIS A 18 19.75 -2.58 -1.57
C HIS A 18 19.75 -4.12 -1.70
N ASP A 19 19.90 -4.83 -0.58
CA ASP A 19 19.81 -6.29 -0.54
C ASP A 19 18.37 -6.80 -0.80
N MET A 20 17.35 -5.92 -0.76
CA MET A 20 15.96 -6.22 -1.13
C MET A 20 15.66 -6.04 -2.62
N ALA A 21 16.61 -5.63 -3.46
CA ALA A 21 16.36 -5.37 -4.88
C ALA A 21 15.79 -6.61 -5.60
N TRP A 22 16.31 -7.81 -5.33
CA TRP A 22 15.81 -9.05 -5.94
C TRP A 22 14.37 -9.36 -5.52
N LEU A 23 14.05 -9.13 -4.23
CA LEU A 23 12.71 -9.35 -3.69
C LEU A 23 11.72 -8.36 -4.30
N SER A 24 12.16 -7.12 -4.53
CA SER A 24 11.37 -6.09 -5.20
C SER A 24 11.09 -6.43 -6.67
N VAL A 25 12.07 -6.99 -7.39
CA VAL A 25 11.87 -7.47 -8.78
C VAL A 25 10.87 -8.62 -8.83
N VAL A 26 10.99 -9.60 -7.93
CA VAL A 26 10.03 -10.71 -7.83
C VAL A 26 8.64 -10.17 -7.50
N ALA A 27 8.53 -9.29 -6.51
CA ALA A 27 7.25 -8.70 -6.11
C ALA A 27 6.59 -7.91 -7.26
N ALA A 28 7.37 -7.15 -8.03
CA ALA A 28 6.89 -6.44 -9.21
C ALA A 28 6.39 -7.41 -10.30
N ALA A 29 7.16 -8.46 -10.61
CA ALA A 29 6.74 -9.48 -11.58
C ALA A 29 5.44 -10.17 -11.16
N MET A 30 5.33 -10.55 -9.88
CA MET A 30 4.11 -11.14 -9.33
C MET A 30 2.93 -10.15 -9.40
N SER A 31 3.19 -8.85 -9.21
CA SER A 31 2.17 -7.81 -9.34
C SER A 31 1.59 -7.70 -10.73
N PHE A 32 2.44 -7.73 -11.77
CA PHE A 32 1.95 -7.78 -13.14
C PHE A 32 1.17 -9.07 -13.40
N SER A 33 1.68 -10.22 -12.96
CA SER A 33 1.03 -11.52 -13.18
C SER A 33 -0.41 -11.56 -12.68
N TYR A 34 -0.66 -11.25 -11.40
CA TYR A 34 -2.05 -11.29 -10.89
C TYR A 34 -2.92 -10.19 -11.50
N ALA A 35 -2.36 -9.02 -11.85
CA ALA A 35 -3.11 -7.94 -12.46
C ALA A 35 -3.57 -8.30 -13.88
N PHE A 36 -2.70 -8.91 -14.70
CA PHE A 36 -3.06 -9.43 -16.02
C PHE A 36 -4.09 -10.56 -15.92
N ILE A 37 -3.95 -11.47 -14.95
CA ILE A 37 -4.95 -12.54 -14.73
C ILE A 37 -6.30 -11.94 -14.34
N GLY A 38 -6.34 -11.01 -13.39
CA GLY A 38 -7.57 -10.34 -12.96
C GLY A 38 -8.25 -9.58 -14.11
N LEU A 39 -7.47 -8.85 -14.90
CA LEU A 39 -7.93 -8.15 -16.10
C LEU A 39 -8.49 -9.13 -17.14
N GLY A 40 -7.76 -10.21 -17.44
CA GLY A 40 -8.17 -11.23 -18.40
C GLY A 40 -9.45 -11.96 -17.98
N LEU A 41 -9.55 -12.35 -16.71
CA LEU A 41 -10.76 -12.97 -16.17
C LEU A 41 -11.95 -11.99 -16.18
N GLY A 42 -11.73 -10.72 -15.82
CA GLY A 42 -12.76 -9.69 -15.89
C GLY A 42 -13.28 -9.46 -17.31
N LEU A 43 -12.37 -9.38 -18.29
CA LEU A 43 -12.74 -9.26 -19.70
C LEU A 43 -13.49 -10.50 -20.19
N ALA A 44 -12.95 -11.69 -19.96
CA ALA A 44 -13.56 -12.95 -20.38
C ALA A 44 -14.97 -13.11 -19.79
N ARG A 45 -15.16 -12.74 -18.52
CA ARG A 45 -16.46 -12.79 -17.87
C ARG A 45 -17.43 -11.75 -18.42
N THR A 46 -16.95 -10.55 -18.71
CA THR A 46 -17.77 -9.50 -19.36
C THR A 46 -18.27 -9.97 -20.72
N ILE A 47 -17.40 -10.58 -21.53
CA ILE A 47 -17.77 -11.15 -22.83
C ILE A 47 -18.76 -12.31 -22.65
N ALA A 48 -18.50 -13.24 -21.72
CA ALA A 48 -19.36 -14.39 -21.47
C ALA A 48 -20.77 -14.00 -20.96
N ASN A 49 -20.89 -12.91 -20.22
CA ASN A 49 -22.19 -12.38 -19.78
C ASN A 49 -23.03 -11.84 -20.95
N GLY A 50 -22.41 -11.49 -22.09
CA GLY A 50 -23.06 -10.86 -23.23
C GLY A 50 -23.62 -9.45 -22.97
N THR A 51 -23.45 -8.92 -21.75
CA THR A 51 -24.01 -7.66 -21.28
C THR A 51 -23.10 -7.05 -20.21
N ILE A 52 -23.12 -5.72 -20.09
CA ILE A 52 -22.43 -4.98 -19.03
C ILE A 52 -23.36 -4.93 -17.82
N LYS A 53 -22.93 -5.52 -16.70
CA LYS A 53 -23.74 -5.54 -15.46
C LYS A 53 -23.62 -4.26 -14.63
N GLY A 54 -22.59 -3.46 -14.86
CA GLY A 54 -22.37 -2.19 -14.18
C GLY A 54 -23.46 -1.16 -14.47
N SER A 55 -23.77 -0.31 -13.49
CA SER A 55 -24.73 0.80 -13.62
C SER A 55 -24.13 2.09 -13.06
N ILE A 56 -24.48 3.23 -13.65
CA ILE A 56 -24.08 4.57 -13.16
C ILE A 56 -24.62 4.82 -11.74
N THR A 57 -25.76 4.20 -11.38
CA THR A 57 -26.33 4.36 -10.05
C THR A 57 -25.53 3.64 -8.96
N GLY A 58 -24.60 2.77 -9.33
CA GLY A 58 -23.82 1.96 -8.39
C GLY A 58 -24.68 0.99 -7.58
N VAL A 59 -24.13 0.54 -6.46
CA VAL A 59 -24.80 -0.41 -5.56
C VAL A 59 -26.01 0.25 -4.88
N ARG A 60 -27.13 -0.48 -4.83
CA ARG A 60 -28.34 -0.08 -4.09
C ARG A 60 -28.11 -0.30 -2.59
N MET A 61 -28.41 0.71 -1.78
CA MET A 61 -28.38 0.66 -0.32
C MET A 61 -29.79 0.88 0.23
N ARG A 62 -30.05 0.42 1.47
CA ARG A 62 -31.38 0.53 2.09
C ARG A 62 -31.77 1.99 2.35
N THR A 63 -30.78 2.82 2.70
CA THR A 63 -30.99 4.25 2.95
C THR A 63 -30.01 5.12 2.14
N PRO A 64 -30.38 6.37 1.81
CA PRO A 64 -29.46 7.31 1.17
C PRO A 64 -28.19 7.53 1.99
N MET A 65 -28.31 7.58 3.32
CA MET A 65 -27.18 7.81 4.22
C MET A 65 -26.13 6.68 4.14
N GLN A 66 -26.58 5.41 4.14
CA GLN A 66 -25.67 4.28 3.94
C GLN A 66 -24.95 4.34 2.58
N LYS A 67 -25.61 4.89 1.56
CA LYS A 67 -24.97 5.10 0.26
C LYS A 67 -23.87 6.15 0.34
N VAL A 68 -24.11 7.25 1.07
CA VAL A 68 -23.10 8.30 1.32
C VAL A 68 -21.87 7.71 2.04
N TRP A 69 -22.08 6.91 3.09
CA TRP A 69 -20.97 6.25 3.80
C TRP A 69 -20.17 5.30 2.93
N ARG A 70 -20.85 4.50 2.10
CA ARG A 70 -20.18 3.60 1.17
C ARG A 70 -19.38 4.33 0.09
N VAL A 71 -19.89 5.46 -0.42
CA VAL A 71 -19.15 6.33 -1.36
C VAL A 71 -17.95 6.95 -0.65
N SER A 72 -18.14 7.41 0.58
CA SER A 72 -17.08 7.99 1.41
C SER A 72 -15.94 7.00 1.65
N GLN A 73 -16.25 5.75 2.00
CA GLN A 73 -15.26 4.68 2.14
C GLN A 73 -14.52 4.41 0.82
N ALA A 74 -15.24 4.35 -0.31
CA ALA A 74 -14.63 4.11 -1.62
C ALA A 74 -13.65 5.24 -2.02
N ILE A 75 -13.91 6.49 -1.62
CA ILE A 75 -12.95 7.59 -1.80
C ILE A 75 -11.67 7.33 -0.99
N GLY A 76 -11.78 6.81 0.23
CA GLY A 76 -10.64 6.39 1.04
C GLY A 76 -9.82 5.28 0.35
N ASP A 77 -10.50 4.28 -0.22
CA ASP A 77 -9.84 3.20 -0.97
C ASP A 77 -9.05 3.74 -2.18
N ILE A 78 -9.64 4.71 -2.91
CA ILE A 78 -8.97 5.39 -4.03
C ILE A 78 -7.77 6.20 -3.54
N ALA A 79 -7.91 6.89 -2.41
CA ALA A 79 -6.83 7.69 -1.81
C ALA A 79 -5.65 6.81 -1.38
N PHE A 80 -5.92 5.60 -0.89
CA PHE A 80 -4.89 4.62 -0.55
C PHE A 80 -4.15 4.05 -1.77
N ALA A 81 -4.76 4.07 -2.96
CA ALA A 81 -4.25 3.37 -4.15
C ALA A 81 -2.86 3.86 -4.61
N TYR A 82 -2.41 5.05 -4.20
CA TYR A 82 -1.09 5.60 -4.57
C TYR A 82 -0.21 5.88 -3.34
N PRO A 83 0.18 4.87 -2.53
CA PRO A 83 0.86 5.08 -1.26
C PRO A 83 2.37 5.30 -1.40
N TYR A 84 2.93 5.24 -2.61
CA TYR A 84 4.39 5.26 -2.82
C TYR A 84 5.07 6.56 -2.37
N SER A 85 4.31 7.65 -2.19
CA SER A 85 4.81 8.92 -1.65
C SER A 85 5.47 8.77 -0.27
N LEU A 86 5.05 7.76 0.51
CA LEU A 86 5.59 7.44 1.84
C LEU A 86 7.04 6.95 1.84
N ILE A 87 7.49 6.38 0.72
CA ILE A 87 8.81 5.77 0.55
C ILE A 87 9.59 6.41 -0.60
N LEU A 88 9.06 7.50 -1.16
CA LEU A 88 9.59 8.15 -2.35
C LEU A 88 11.02 8.64 -2.13
N LEU A 89 11.29 9.24 -0.96
CA LEU A 89 12.59 9.81 -0.64
C LEU A 89 13.63 8.71 -0.41
N GLU A 90 13.24 7.63 0.27
CA GLU A 90 14.05 6.45 0.54
C GLU A 90 14.42 5.74 -0.76
N ILE A 91 13.47 5.58 -1.70
CA ILE A 91 13.76 5.05 -3.03
C ILE A 91 14.72 5.98 -3.78
N GLN A 92 14.46 7.29 -3.77
CA GLN A 92 15.29 8.24 -4.50
C GLN A 92 16.75 8.27 -3.99
N ASP A 93 16.96 8.11 -2.69
CA ASP A 93 18.29 8.06 -2.06
C ASP A 93 19.12 6.83 -2.52
N THR A 94 18.47 5.77 -3.00
CA THR A 94 19.17 4.59 -3.55
C THR A 94 19.59 4.72 -5.01
N LEU A 95 19.15 5.76 -5.72
CA LEU A 95 19.41 5.93 -7.14
C LEU A 95 20.85 6.38 -7.37
N LYS A 96 21.51 5.76 -8.35
CA LYS A 96 22.87 6.15 -8.76
C LYS A 96 22.82 7.36 -9.69
N SER A 97 23.72 8.32 -9.45
CA SER A 97 24.08 9.38 -10.40
C SER A 97 25.33 9.00 -11.21
N PRO A 98 25.44 9.41 -12.50
CA PRO A 98 24.50 10.21 -13.31
C PRO A 98 23.43 9.38 -14.05
N PRO A 99 22.27 9.97 -14.45
CA PRO A 99 21.85 11.37 -14.24
C PRO A 99 21.32 11.60 -12.81
N ALA A 100 21.13 12.87 -12.44
CA ALA A 100 20.62 13.27 -11.13
C ALA A 100 19.39 12.45 -10.69
N GLU A 101 19.37 12.05 -9.43
CA GLU A 101 18.42 11.10 -8.85
C GLU A 101 16.98 11.57 -9.06
N ASN A 102 16.73 12.88 -8.96
CA ASN A 102 15.41 13.47 -9.19
C ASN A 102 14.90 13.31 -10.63
N LYS A 103 15.78 13.27 -11.65
CA LYS A 103 15.41 13.07 -13.05
C LYS A 103 15.01 11.62 -13.28
N THR A 104 15.81 10.69 -12.76
CA THR A 104 15.53 9.26 -12.80
C THR A 104 14.23 8.96 -12.05
N MET A 105 14.08 9.48 -10.83
CA MET A 105 12.90 9.27 -10.01
C MET A 105 11.64 9.88 -10.63
N LYS A 106 11.72 11.07 -11.24
CA LYS A 106 10.60 11.68 -11.95
C LYS A 106 10.13 10.79 -13.11
N ARG A 107 11.07 10.28 -13.92
CA ARG A 107 10.74 9.38 -15.04
C ARG A 107 10.12 8.08 -14.54
N ALA A 108 10.73 7.46 -13.53
CA ALA A 108 10.24 6.22 -12.92
C ALA A 108 8.83 6.41 -12.33
N SER A 109 8.61 7.50 -11.59
CA SER A 109 7.31 7.85 -11.00
C SER A 109 6.24 8.06 -12.06
N MET A 110 6.54 8.78 -13.15
CA MET A 110 5.56 8.96 -14.23
C MET A 110 5.16 7.62 -14.86
N ILE A 111 6.14 6.76 -15.18
CA ILE A 111 5.86 5.44 -15.75
C ILE A 111 5.05 4.59 -14.76
N SER A 112 5.45 4.56 -13.49
CA SER A 112 4.76 3.79 -12.45
C SER A 112 3.32 4.24 -12.27
N ILE A 113 3.06 5.55 -12.14
CA ILE A 113 1.70 6.08 -11.98
C ILE A 113 0.86 5.74 -13.21
N LEU A 114 1.38 5.91 -14.43
CA LEU A 114 0.65 5.59 -15.65
C LEU A 114 0.26 4.10 -15.73
N VAL A 115 1.23 3.22 -15.48
CA VAL A 115 1.02 1.77 -15.51
C VAL A 115 0.02 1.35 -14.43
N THR A 116 0.21 1.81 -13.20
CA THR A 116 -0.68 1.49 -12.07
C THR A 116 -2.10 2.00 -12.33
N THR A 117 -2.25 3.24 -12.82
CA THR A 117 -3.56 3.82 -13.17
C THR A 117 -4.24 2.99 -14.25
N PHE A 118 -3.51 2.56 -15.27
CA PHE A 118 -4.05 1.70 -16.33
C PHE A 118 -4.61 0.40 -15.74
N PHE A 119 -3.84 -0.32 -14.91
CA PHE A 119 -4.32 -1.56 -14.30
C PHE A 119 -5.48 -1.34 -13.35
N TYR A 120 -5.46 -0.30 -12.51
CA TYR A 120 -6.57 0.00 -11.59
C TYR A 120 -7.85 0.31 -12.34
N LEU A 121 -7.79 1.17 -13.36
CA LEU A 121 -8.96 1.48 -14.18
C LEU A 121 -9.45 0.25 -14.94
N CYS A 122 -8.56 -0.52 -15.57
CA CYS A 122 -8.96 -1.72 -16.30
C CYS A 122 -9.59 -2.78 -15.39
N CYS A 123 -8.95 -3.12 -14.26
CA CYS A 123 -9.48 -4.09 -13.31
C CYS A 123 -10.78 -3.60 -12.66
N GLY A 124 -10.86 -2.33 -12.29
CA GLY A 124 -12.07 -1.72 -11.73
C GLY A 124 -13.22 -1.72 -12.73
N CYS A 125 -13.00 -1.22 -13.95
CA CYS A 125 -14.03 -1.12 -14.98
C CYS A 125 -14.47 -2.50 -15.50
N LEU A 126 -13.54 -3.40 -15.81
CA LEU A 126 -13.89 -4.75 -16.30
C LEU A 126 -14.48 -5.61 -15.19
N GLY A 127 -13.99 -5.48 -13.95
CA GLY A 127 -14.60 -6.14 -12.80
C GLY A 127 -16.02 -5.65 -12.57
N TYR A 128 -16.25 -4.33 -12.64
CA TYR A 128 -17.58 -3.76 -12.50
C TYR A 128 -18.49 -4.11 -13.69
N ALA A 129 -17.96 -4.20 -14.90
CA ALA A 129 -18.71 -4.67 -16.06
C ALA A 129 -19.12 -6.15 -15.94
N ALA A 130 -18.23 -6.99 -15.37
CA ALA A 130 -18.45 -8.42 -15.18
C ALA A 130 -19.43 -8.75 -14.05
N PHE A 131 -19.40 -8.00 -12.94
CA PHE A 131 -20.14 -8.32 -11.72
C PHE A 131 -21.19 -7.28 -11.32
N GLY A 132 -21.12 -6.07 -11.85
CA GLY A 132 -22.05 -5.00 -11.51
C GLY A 132 -22.06 -4.68 -10.02
N SER A 133 -23.25 -4.57 -9.43
CA SER A 133 -23.39 -4.27 -8.00
C SER A 133 -22.86 -5.36 -7.05
N ASP A 134 -22.64 -6.56 -7.58
CA ASP A 134 -22.12 -7.71 -6.84
C ASP A 134 -20.59 -7.84 -6.96
N ALA A 135 -19.92 -6.81 -7.51
CA ALA A 135 -18.46 -6.79 -7.58
C ALA A 135 -17.84 -6.92 -6.18
N PRO A 136 -16.99 -7.94 -5.95
CA PRO A 136 -16.35 -8.13 -4.66
C PRO A 136 -15.21 -7.12 -4.45
N GLY A 137 -14.87 -6.85 -3.18
CA GLY A 137 -13.72 -6.00 -2.84
C GLY A 137 -12.40 -6.55 -3.35
N ASN A 138 -12.19 -7.87 -3.23
CA ASN A 138 -11.12 -8.57 -3.93
C ASN A 138 -11.68 -9.19 -5.21
N LEU A 139 -11.32 -8.62 -6.37
CA LEU A 139 -11.81 -9.04 -7.68
C LEU A 139 -11.68 -10.55 -7.92
N LEU A 140 -10.58 -11.18 -7.47
CA LEU A 140 -10.34 -12.61 -7.70
C LEU A 140 -11.35 -13.53 -7.01
N THR A 141 -11.95 -13.09 -5.90
CA THR A 141 -12.95 -13.88 -5.18
C THR A 141 -14.23 -14.09 -6.00
N GLY A 142 -14.55 -13.16 -6.91
CA GLY A 142 -15.74 -13.25 -7.78
C GLY A 142 -15.62 -14.33 -8.85
N PHE A 143 -14.40 -14.79 -9.16
CA PHE A 143 -14.16 -15.83 -10.16
C PHE A 143 -14.13 -17.25 -9.58
N GLY A 144 -14.13 -17.41 -8.26
CA GLY A 144 -13.96 -18.71 -7.60
C GLY A 144 -14.98 -19.79 -7.98
N LEU A 145 -16.16 -19.41 -8.50
CA LEU A 145 -17.19 -20.34 -8.96
C LEU A 145 -17.21 -20.56 -10.48
N TYR A 146 -16.43 -19.77 -11.25
CA TYR A 146 -16.59 -19.67 -12.71
C TYR A 146 -15.27 -19.75 -13.51
N GLY A 147 -14.12 -19.52 -12.89
CA GLY A 147 -12.81 -19.56 -13.55
C GLY A 147 -12.06 -20.88 -13.32
N PRO A 148 -10.97 -21.13 -14.07
CA PRO A 148 -10.10 -22.26 -13.82
C PRO A 148 -9.45 -22.10 -12.43
N TYR A 149 -9.80 -23.00 -11.49
CA TYR A 149 -9.36 -22.94 -10.09
C TYR A 149 -7.84 -22.76 -9.95
N TRP A 150 -7.04 -23.48 -10.75
CA TRP A 150 -5.58 -23.39 -10.71
C TRP A 150 -5.06 -21.97 -10.99
N LEU A 151 -5.69 -21.24 -11.92
CA LEU A 151 -5.25 -19.92 -12.34
C LEU A 151 -5.58 -18.87 -11.27
N ILE A 152 -6.71 -19.06 -10.58
CA ILE A 152 -7.11 -18.24 -9.43
C ILE A 152 -6.16 -18.50 -8.26
N ASP A 153 -5.84 -19.75 -7.97
CA ASP A 153 -4.89 -20.13 -6.93
C ASP A 153 -3.49 -19.57 -7.22
N PHE A 154 -3.04 -19.66 -8.47
CA PHE A 154 -1.79 -19.06 -8.92
C PHE A 154 -1.79 -17.54 -8.75
N ALA A 155 -2.87 -16.85 -9.14
CA ALA A 155 -2.99 -15.40 -8.96
C ALA A 155 -3.00 -15.00 -7.47
N ASN A 156 -3.66 -15.76 -6.60
CA ASN A 156 -3.61 -15.55 -5.16
C ASN A 156 -2.21 -15.78 -4.58
N ALA A 157 -1.48 -16.81 -5.06
CA ALA A 157 -0.08 -17.01 -4.69
C ALA A 157 0.81 -15.83 -5.14
N CYS A 158 0.60 -15.29 -6.34
CA CYS A 158 1.26 -14.08 -6.81
C CYS A 158 0.95 -12.87 -5.91
N ILE A 159 -0.30 -12.68 -5.47
CA ILE A 159 -0.66 -11.62 -4.51
C ILE A 159 0.13 -11.78 -3.21
N ILE A 160 0.17 -13.00 -2.64
CA ILE A 160 0.93 -13.26 -1.42
C ILE A 160 2.40 -12.89 -1.59
N LEU A 161 3.05 -13.34 -2.66
CA LEU A 161 4.46 -13.04 -2.93
C LEU A 161 4.71 -11.55 -3.18
N HIS A 162 3.81 -10.86 -3.89
CA HIS A 162 3.88 -9.41 -4.06
C HIS A 162 3.80 -8.67 -2.71
N LEU A 163 2.86 -9.07 -1.85
CA LEU A 163 2.70 -8.48 -0.52
C LEU A 163 3.86 -8.78 0.44
N LEU A 164 4.57 -9.90 0.24
CA LEU A 164 5.83 -10.16 0.95
C LEU A 164 6.86 -9.05 0.68
N GLY A 165 7.09 -8.74 -0.60
CA GLY A 165 8.00 -7.65 -0.98
C GLY A 165 7.52 -6.29 -0.49
N GLY A 166 6.24 -5.97 -0.71
CA GLY A 166 5.66 -4.69 -0.28
C GLY A 166 5.83 -4.43 1.22
N TYR A 167 5.47 -5.40 2.07
CA TYR A 167 5.62 -5.27 3.52
C TYR A 167 7.07 -4.95 3.93
N GLN A 168 8.04 -5.63 3.31
CA GLN A 168 9.45 -5.46 3.60
C GLN A 168 9.94 -4.06 3.20
N VAL A 169 9.59 -3.62 1.99
CA VAL A 169 9.88 -2.26 1.49
C VAL A 169 9.35 -1.18 2.44
N TYR A 170 8.13 -1.32 2.98
CA TYR A 170 7.58 -0.34 3.93
C TYR A 170 8.13 -0.46 5.36
N SER A 171 8.57 -1.65 5.77
CA SER A 171 9.01 -1.88 7.16
C SER A 171 10.47 -1.50 7.39
N GLN A 172 11.32 -1.57 6.35
CA GLN A 172 12.75 -1.24 6.48
C GLN A 172 13.04 0.18 6.96
N PRO A 173 12.40 1.26 6.45
CA PRO A 173 12.62 2.61 6.98
C PRO A 173 12.25 2.71 8.46
N ILE A 174 11.17 2.04 8.87
CA ILE A 174 10.70 2.03 10.26
C ILE A 174 11.73 1.34 11.15
N PHE A 175 12.28 0.20 10.72
CA PHE A 175 13.34 -0.49 11.45
C PHE A 175 14.59 0.38 11.58
N GLN A 176 15.06 0.98 10.49
CA GLN A 176 16.24 1.84 10.50
C GLN A 176 16.06 3.04 11.42
N PHE A 177 14.89 3.70 11.36
CA PHE A 177 14.56 4.82 12.22
C PHE A 177 14.53 4.43 13.71
N ALA A 178 13.82 3.35 14.05
CA ALA A 178 13.70 2.91 15.44
C ALA A 178 15.04 2.40 16.01
N GLU A 179 15.82 1.64 15.23
CA GLU A 179 17.16 1.20 15.60
C GLU A 179 18.09 2.40 15.86
N ARG A 180 18.09 3.40 14.96
CA ARG A 180 18.90 4.61 15.10
C ARG A 180 18.51 5.42 16.33
N LEU A 181 17.22 5.63 16.56
CA LEU A 181 16.71 6.36 17.71
C LEU A 181 17.14 5.71 19.04
N LEU A 182 17.05 4.38 19.12
CA LEU A 182 17.45 3.64 20.31
C LEU A 182 18.97 3.63 20.49
N ALA A 183 19.74 3.55 19.41
CA ALA A 183 21.20 3.66 19.45
C ALA A 183 21.68 5.02 19.93
N GLU A 184 21.05 6.11 19.48
CA GLU A 184 21.35 7.48 19.92
C GLU A 184 20.91 7.73 21.36
N ARG A 185 19.79 7.12 21.80
CA ARG A 185 19.26 7.31 23.16
C ARG A 185 20.00 6.51 24.23
N PHE A 186 20.53 5.34 23.89
CA PHE A 186 21.20 4.42 24.80
C PHE A 186 22.58 3.99 24.27
N PRO A 187 23.54 4.92 24.15
CA PRO A 187 24.85 4.65 23.57
C PRO A 187 25.66 3.60 24.37
N ASP A 188 25.53 3.57 25.69
CA ASP A 188 26.32 2.67 26.55
C ASP A 188 25.66 1.29 26.78
N SER A 189 24.49 1.05 26.19
CA SER A 189 23.77 -0.21 26.39
C SER A 189 24.39 -1.34 25.56
N GLY A 190 24.89 -2.37 26.24
CA GLY A 190 25.31 -3.62 25.59
C GLY A 190 24.18 -4.37 24.88
N PHE A 191 22.91 -4.09 25.18
CA PHE A 191 21.78 -4.66 24.43
C PHE A 191 21.53 -3.94 23.10
N VAL A 192 21.85 -2.65 23.03
CA VAL A 192 21.61 -1.81 21.84
C VAL A 192 22.84 -1.79 20.93
N ASN A 193 24.04 -1.67 21.52
CA ASN A 193 25.30 -1.54 20.80
C ASN A 193 26.25 -2.73 21.01
N GLY A 194 25.89 -3.71 21.84
CA GLY A 194 26.74 -4.89 22.05
C GLY A 194 26.73 -5.83 20.85
N GLY A 195 27.90 -6.45 20.66
CA GLY A 195 28.27 -7.45 19.65
C GLY A 195 27.27 -7.74 18.52
N SER A 196 27.59 -7.30 17.30
CA SER A 196 26.88 -7.79 16.11
C SER A 196 27.29 -9.24 15.82
N TYR A 197 26.39 -10.19 16.02
CA TYR A 197 26.59 -11.59 15.64
C TYR A 197 26.20 -11.78 14.18
N THR A 198 27.07 -12.40 13.38
CA THR A 198 26.73 -12.72 11.99
C THR A 198 26.08 -14.10 11.93
N VAL A 199 24.79 -14.15 11.65
CA VAL A 199 24.07 -15.40 11.42
C VAL A 199 23.94 -15.61 9.92
N ARG A 200 24.36 -16.79 9.45
CA ARG A 200 24.14 -17.23 8.06
C ARG A 200 22.94 -18.17 8.03
N PHE A 201 21.89 -17.79 7.31
CA PHE A 201 20.80 -18.70 6.98
C PHE A 201 21.10 -19.38 5.64
N ALA A 202 20.68 -20.64 5.47
CA ALA A 202 21.01 -21.46 4.30
C ALA A 202 20.59 -20.87 2.94
N CYS A 203 19.66 -19.90 2.92
CA CYS A 203 19.13 -19.26 1.71
C CYS A 203 19.29 -17.72 1.70
N LEU A 204 19.88 -17.12 2.75
CA LEU A 204 20.04 -15.66 2.86
C LEU A 204 21.49 -15.28 3.15
N ARG A 205 21.90 -14.09 2.71
CA ARG A 205 23.23 -13.52 3.02
C ARG A 205 23.45 -13.42 4.54
N ALA A 206 24.73 -13.36 4.95
CA ALA A 206 25.10 -13.21 6.36
C ALA A 206 24.45 -11.95 6.95
N CYS A 207 23.55 -12.15 7.93
CA CYS A 207 22.83 -11.07 8.58
C CYS A 207 23.53 -10.71 9.89
N ARG A 208 23.86 -9.42 10.08
CA ARG A 208 24.28 -8.92 11.39
C ARG A 208 23.06 -8.77 12.29
N VAL A 209 22.94 -9.65 13.25
CA VAL A 209 21.92 -9.64 14.28
C VAL A 209 22.50 -9.14 15.60
N ASN A 210 21.69 -8.35 16.28
CA ASN A 210 21.91 -7.85 17.63
C ASN A 210 20.59 -8.13 18.39
N PRO A 211 20.62 -8.45 19.69
CA PRO A 211 19.43 -8.69 20.49
C PRO A 211 18.35 -7.60 20.34
N LEU A 212 18.71 -6.32 20.20
CA LEU A 212 17.75 -5.25 19.90
C LEU A 212 17.01 -5.49 18.58
N ARG A 213 17.74 -5.78 17.49
CA ARG A 213 17.16 -5.99 16.16
C ARG A 213 16.17 -7.14 16.18
N VAL A 214 16.52 -8.24 16.84
CA VAL A 214 15.65 -9.42 16.96
C VAL A 214 14.38 -9.06 17.72
N CYS A 215 14.51 -8.41 18.88
CA CYS A 215 13.36 -8.02 19.70
C CYS A 215 12.43 -7.05 18.95
N LEU A 216 13.00 -5.98 18.38
CA LEU A 216 12.25 -4.95 17.66
C LEU A 216 11.51 -5.51 16.44
N ARG A 217 12.21 -6.26 15.58
CA ARG A 217 11.61 -6.82 14.36
C ARG A 217 10.56 -7.87 14.69
N THR A 218 10.79 -8.69 15.72
CA THR A 218 9.80 -9.69 16.19
C THR A 218 8.56 -9.00 16.76
N LEU A 219 8.73 -8.00 17.63
CA LEU A 219 7.62 -7.27 18.22
C LEU A 219 6.79 -6.54 17.15
N TYR A 220 7.47 -5.93 16.18
CA TYR A 220 6.81 -5.25 15.07
C TYR A 220 6.02 -6.23 14.18
N VAL A 221 6.60 -7.36 13.77
CA VAL A 221 5.88 -8.36 12.96
C VAL A 221 4.75 -9.01 13.74
N ALA A 222 4.94 -9.27 15.03
CA ALA A 222 3.91 -9.81 15.89
C ALA A 222 2.73 -8.83 16.04
N SER A 223 3.00 -7.54 16.22
CA SER A 223 1.96 -6.52 16.36
C SER A 223 1.17 -6.32 15.08
N THR A 224 1.84 -6.20 13.92
CA THR A 224 1.16 -6.07 12.62
C THR A 224 0.34 -7.32 12.28
N THR A 225 0.85 -8.51 12.60
CA THR A 225 0.11 -9.78 12.43
C THR A 225 -1.11 -9.87 13.35
N ALA A 226 -0.98 -9.43 14.61
CA ALA A 226 -2.08 -9.40 15.56
C ALA A 226 -3.19 -8.46 15.08
N VAL A 227 -2.83 -7.27 14.59
CA VAL A 227 -3.79 -6.31 13.99
C VAL A 227 -4.48 -6.93 12.77
N ALA A 228 -3.74 -7.59 11.88
CA ALA A 228 -4.30 -8.24 10.70
C ALA A 228 -5.27 -9.38 11.05
N VAL A 229 -5.03 -10.11 12.14
CA VAL A 229 -5.96 -11.14 12.65
C VAL A 229 -7.20 -10.51 13.30
N ALA A 230 -7.03 -9.41 14.04
CA ALA A 230 -8.11 -8.75 14.75
C ALA A 230 -9.07 -7.96 13.82
N LEU A 231 -8.57 -7.44 12.69
CA LEU A 231 -9.32 -6.60 11.75
C LEU A 231 -9.23 -7.16 10.31
N PRO A 232 -9.90 -8.27 9.98
CA PRO A 232 -9.84 -8.90 8.66
C PRO A 232 -10.76 -8.18 7.62
N TYR A 233 -10.92 -6.87 7.73
CA TYR A 233 -11.81 -6.04 6.89
C TYR A 233 -10.98 -5.27 5.87
N PHE A 234 -10.68 -5.92 4.75
CA PHE A 234 -9.70 -5.41 3.79
C PHE A 234 -10.02 -3.98 3.31
N ASN A 235 -11.21 -3.74 2.73
CA ASN A 235 -11.55 -2.43 2.19
C ASN A 235 -11.69 -1.37 3.29
N GLU A 236 -12.33 -1.70 4.41
CA GLU A 236 -12.56 -0.75 5.50
C GLU A 236 -11.23 -0.25 6.10
N VAL A 237 -10.27 -1.17 6.28
CA VAL A 237 -8.92 -0.85 6.78
C VAL A 237 -8.13 -0.04 5.74
N LEU A 238 -8.18 -0.42 4.47
CA LEU A 238 -7.49 0.33 3.41
C LEU A 238 -8.04 1.75 3.27
N ALA A 239 -9.36 1.89 3.25
CA ALA A 239 -10.01 3.20 3.19
C ALA A 239 -9.62 4.08 4.38
N LEU A 240 -9.56 3.51 5.59
CA LEU A 240 -9.14 4.22 6.80
C LEU A 240 -7.68 4.70 6.68
N LEU A 241 -6.77 3.81 6.27
CA LEU A 241 -5.36 4.14 6.08
C LEU A 241 -5.18 5.20 4.97
N GLY A 242 -5.93 5.09 3.87
CA GLY A 242 -5.95 6.07 2.79
C GLY A 242 -6.41 7.43 3.27
N ALA A 243 -7.53 7.50 3.99
CA ALA A 243 -8.06 8.73 4.53
C ALA A 243 -7.07 9.44 5.49
N LEU A 244 -6.40 8.68 6.35
CA LEU A 244 -5.43 9.18 7.32
C LEU A 244 -4.10 9.61 6.68
N SER A 245 -3.60 8.89 5.69
CA SER A 245 -2.27 9.13 5.11
C SER A 245 -2.28 10.11 3.94
N PHE A 246 -3.35 10.13 3.13
CA PHE A 246 -3.42 10.88 1.89
C PHE A 246 -3.14 12.38 2.06
N TRP A 247 -3.96 13.08 2.86
CA TRP A 247 -3.77 14.52 3.04
C TRP A 247 -2.43 14.89 3.69
N PRO A 248 -2.06 14.37 4.89
CA PRO A 248 -0.86 14.85 5.57
C PRO A 248 0.43 14.52 4.80
N LEU A 249 0.50 13.33 4.20
CA LEU A 249 1.76 12.81 3.65
C LEU A 249 1.88 13.00 2.13
N ALA A 250 0.80 12.84 1.37
CA ALA A 250 0.84 13.00 -0.10
C ALA A 250 0.57 14.43 -0.56
N ILE A 251 -0.14 15.25 0.23
CA ILE A 251 -0.58 16.59 -0.18
C ILE A 251 0.07 17.69 0.66
N TYR A 252 -0.25 17.77 1.96
CA TYR A 252 0.16 18.85 2.84
C TYR A 252 1.69 18.96 2.94
N PHE A 253 2.36 17.86 3.31
CA PHE A 253 3.81 17.88 3.52
C PHE A 253 4.59 18.29 2.25
N PRO A 254 4.34 17.72 1.05
CA PRO A 254 5.00 18.18 -0.18
C PRO A 254 4.69 19.63 -0.56
N VAL A 255 3.46 20.11 -0.34
CA VAL A 255 3.06 21.49 -0.65
C VAL A 255 3.79 22.48 0.26
N GLU A 256 3.84 22.22 1.56
CA GLU A 256 4.58 23.06 2.52
C GLU A 256 6.08 23.05 2.24
N MET A 257 6.64 21.86 1.96
CA MET A 257 8.04 21.74 1.56
C MET A 257 8.32 22.58 0.31
N TYR A 258 7.42 22.58 -0.69
CA TYR A 258 7.55 23.41 -1.88
C TYR A 258 7.51 24.90 -1.56
N PHE A 259 6.60 25.35 -0.69
CA PHE A 259 6.51 26.76 -0.28
C PHE A 259 7.80 27.25 0.36
N ILE A 260 8.38 26.46 1.28
CA ILE A 260 9.62 26.79 1.98
C ILE A 260 10.80 26.76 1.00
N GLN A 261 10.97 25.68 0.24
CA GLN A 261 12.12 25.50 -0.65
C GLN A 261 12.15 26.49 -1.83
N ARG A 262 10.98 26.96 -2.29
CA ARG A 262 10.88 27.93 -3.38
C ARG A 262 10.60 29.35 -2.92
N ASN A 263 10.56 29.62 -1.61
CA ASN A 263 10.21 30.92 -1.04
C ASN A 263 8.97 31.53 -1.72
N VAL A 264 7.90 30.73 -1.85
CA VAL A 264 6.69 31.17 -2.54
C VAL A 264 6.02 32.28 -1.73
N ARG A 265 5.86 33.46 -2.34
CA ARG A 265 5.23 34.61 -1.69
C ARG A 265 3.79 34.26 -1.27
N ARG A 266 3.48 34.45 0.02
CA ARG A 266 2.12 34.32 0.56
C ARG A 266 1.15 35.17 -0.26
N TRP A 267 -0.04 34.64 -0.51
CA TRP A 267 -1.09 35.26 -1.35
C TRP A 267 -0.75 35.45 -2.83
N SER A 268 0.38 34.93 -3.31
CA SER A 268 0.57 34.80 -4.76
C SER A 268 -0.44 33.81 -5.34
N ALA A 269 -0.76 33.95 -6.63
CA ALA A 269 -1.70 33.03 -7.30
C ALA A 269 -1.28 31.55 -7.13
N ARG A 270 0.01 31.24 -7.23
CA ARG A 270 0.54 29.88 -7.00
C ARG A 270 0.30 29.39 -5.58
N TRP A 271 0.52 30.26 -4.59
CA TRP A 271 0.26 29.94 -3.19
C TRP A 271 -1.22 29.66 -2.96
N VAL A 272 -2.12 30.53 -3.46
CA VAL A 272 -3.56 30.37 -3.30
C VAL A 272 -4.05 29.07 -3.96
N VAL A 273 -3.58 28.74 -5.16
CA VAL A 273 -3.97 27.50 -5.85
C VAL A 273 -3.54 26.26 -5.06
N LEU A 274 -2.27 26.19 -4.64
CA LEU A 274 -1.75 25.04 -3.90
C LEU A 274 -2.36 24.92 -2.50
N GLN A 275 -2.60 26.04 -1.82
CA GLN A 275 -3.27 26.06 -0.52
C GLN A 275 -4.72 25.60 -0.63
N THR A 276 -5.45 26.12 -1.63
CA THR A 276 -6.85 25.73 -1.88
C THR A 276 -6.93 24.23 -2.20
N PHE A 277 -6.03 23.73 -3.05
CA PHE A 277 -5.92 22.30 -3.35
C PHE A 277 -5.68 21.47 -2.08
N SER A 278 -4.75 21.88 -1.22
CA SER A 278 -4.48 21.21 0.05
C SER A 278 -5.70 21.19 0.98
N VAL A 279 -6.43 22.31 1.11
CA VAL A 279 -7.65 22.39 1.92
C VAL A 279 -8.77 21.50 1.36
N VAL A 280 -8.95 21.46 0.04
CA VAL A 280 -9.94 20.56 -0.59
C VAL A 280 -9.58 19.10 -0.31
N CYS A 281 -8.31 18.72 -0.47
CA CYS A 281 -7.86 17.36 -0.13
C CYS A 281 -8.04 17.03 1.36
N LEU A 282 -7.88 18.01 2.27
CA LEU A 282 -8.17 17.82 3.70
C LEU A 282 -9.63 17.46 3.92
N LEU A 283 -10.56 18.20 3.30
CA LEU A 283 -11.99 17.95 3.41
C LEU A 283 -12.36 16.58 2.85
N VAL A 284 -11.75 16.19 1.72
CA VAL A 284 -11.94 14.86 1.11
C VAL A 284 -11.42 13.76 2.05
N SER A 285 -10.22 13.92 2.64
CA SER A 285 -9.66 13.00 3.63
C SER A 285 -10.55 12.89 4.87
N ALA A 286 -11.05 14.01 5.39
CA ALA A 286 -11.93 14.02 6.56
C ALA A 286 -13.26 13.32 6.27
N PHE A 287 -13.86 13.57 5.10
CA PHE A 287 -15.05 12.85 4.65
C PHE A 287 -14.77 11.35 4.58
N ALA A 288 -13.74 10.93 3.83
CA ALA A 288 -13.34 9.54 3.70
C ALA A 288 -13.14 8.87 5.07
N LEU A 289 -12.46 9.54 6.01
CA LEU A 289 -12.21 9.05 7.36
C LEU A 289 -13.50 8.70 8.11
N VAL A 290 -14.50 9.58 8.07
CA VAL A 290 -15.80 9.34 8.71
C VAL A 290 -16.48 8.11 8.10
N GLY A 291 -16.50 8.00 6.78
CA GLY A 291 -17.07 6.85 6.08
C GLY A 291 -16.34 5.54 6.38
N SER A 292 -15.01 5.54 6.46
CA SER A 292 -14.21 4.36 6.78
C SER A 292 -14.41 3.89 8.22
N ILE A 293 -14.52 4.82 9.17
CA ILE A 293 -14.83 4.50 10.58
C ILE A 293 -16.23 3.88 10.68
N GLU A 294 -17.23 4.48 10.03
CA GLU A 294 -18.59 3.93 10.01
C GLU A 294 -18.59 2.52 9.39
N GLY A 295 -17.94 2.32 8.25
CA GLY A 295 -17.84 1.02 7.59
C GLY A 295 -17.19 -0.04 8.49
N LEU A 296 -16.11 0.32 9.20
CA LEU A 296 -15.44 -0.58 10.14
C LEU A 296 -16.31 -0.94 11.34
N ILE A 297 -17.01 0.04 11.92
CA ILE A 297 -17.93 -0.17 13.05
C ILE A 297 -19.10 -1.06 12.62
N SER A 298 -19.74 -0.75 11.50
CA SER A 298 -20.85 -1.53 10.94
C SER A 298 -20.44 -2.98 10.68
N LYS A 299 -19.27 -3.22 10.06
CA LYS A 299 -18.75 -4.59 9.85
C LYS A 299 -18.43 -5.36 11.12
N LYS A 300 -18.05 -4.66 12.19
CA LYS A 300 -17.71 -5.28 13.48
C LYS A 300 -18.92 -5.58 14.34
N LEU A 301 -19.96 -4.74 14.27
CA LEU A 301 -21.15 -4.84 15.12
C LEU A 301 -22.31 -5.63 14.47
N GLY A 302 -22.29 -5.85 13.15
CA GLY A 302 -23.31 -6.64 12.43
C GLY A 302 -24.39 -5.77 11.81
#